data_AF-A0A2M6XS51-F1
#
_entry.id   AF-A0A2M6XS51-F1
#
_cell.length_a   1.000
_cell.length_b   1.000
_cell.length_c   1.000
_cell.angle_alpha   90.00
_cell.angle_beta   90.00
_cell.angle_gamma   90.00
#
_symmetry.space_group_name_H-M   'P 1'
#
loop_
_entity.id
_entity.type
_entity.pdbx_description
1 polymer ?
#
loop_
_entity_poly.entity_id
_entity_poly.type
_entity_poly.pdbx_seq_one_letter_code
_entity_poly.pdbx_strand_id
1 'polypeptide(L)' 'MNINIDLHTHTIASDGMLTPTDLVKKAKKNGLFCIAKTDHDNMDLM' A
#
# COMPACT_ATOMS: atom_id res chain seq x y z
N MET A 1 -20.98 -10.53 2.40
CA MET A 1 -19.53 -10.67 2.15
C MET A 1 -18.87 -9.41 2.67
N ASN A 2 -17.90 -9.51 3.57
CA ASN A 2 -17.11 -8.35 4.00
C ASN A 2 -15.86 -8.26 3.13
N ILE A 3 -15.65 -7.09 2.53
CA ILE A 3 -14.46 -6.80 1.72
C ILE A 3 -13.54 -5.96 2.60
N ASN A 4 -12.37 -6.50 2.92
CA ASN A 4 -11.37 -5.79 3.72
C ASN A 4 -10.42 -5.01 2.81
N ILE A 5 -10.33 -3.70 3.00
CA ILE A 5 -9.47 -2.80 2.22
C ILE A 5 -8.74 -1.84 3.14
N ASP A 6 -7.57 -1.39 2.71
CA ASP A 6 -6.79 -0.34 3.40
C ASP A 6 -6.45 0.79 2.43
N LEU A 7 -7.07 1.95 2.61
CA LEU A 7 -7.00 3.05 1.66
C LEU A 7 -5.97 4.13 2.04
N HIS A 8 -5.13 3.87 3.04
CA HIS A 8 -4.13 4.82 3.50
C HIS A 8 -2.81 4.08 3.76
N THR A 9 -1.97 4.02 2.73
CA THR A 9 -0.69 3.31 2.82
C THR A 9 0.42 4.09 2.14
N HIS A 10 1.60 4.06 2.77
CA HIS A 10 2.76 4.83 2.37
C HIS A 10 3.88 3.86 1.94
N THR A 11 4.64 4.27 0.94
CA THR A 11 5.76 3.53 0.38
C THR A 11 7.08 4.23 0.70
N ILE A 12 8.21 3.59 0.38
CA ILE A 12 9.53 4.22 0.51
C ILE A 12 9.71 5.49 -0.35
N ALA A 13 8.80 5.72 -1.29
CA ALA A 13 8.75 6.95 -2.09
C ALA A 13 8.32 8.18 -1.27
N SER A 14 7.85 7.98 -0.02
CA SER A 14 7.66 9.04 0.97
C SER A 14 8.23 8.63 2.34
N ASP A 15 7.40 8.41 3.36
CA ASP A 15 7.77 8.04 4.73
C ASP A 15 7.39 6.60 5.11
N GLY A 16 6.96 5.79 4.13
CA GLY A 16 6.70 4.38 4.30
C GLY A 16 7.97 3.51 4.37
N MET A 17 7.78 2.23 4.71
CA MET A 17 8.89 1.28 4.88
C MET A 17 9.02 0.22 3.77
N LEU A 18 8.05 0.15 2.85
CA LEU A 18 7.98 -0.90 1.83
C LEU A 18 7.94 -0.29 0.43
N THR A 19 8.55 -0.98 -0.54
CA THR A 19 8.30 -0.70 -1.95
C THR A 19 6.82 -0.95 -2.26
N PRO A 20 6.23 -0.34 -3.32
CA PRO A 20 4.87 -0.67 -3.73
C PRO A 20 4.64 -2.17 -3.93
N THR A 21 5.63 -2.88 -4.48
CA THR A 21 5.58 -4.32 -4.70
C THR A 21 5.51 -5.10 -3.38
N ASP A 22 6.33 -4.75 -2.39
CA ASP A 22 6.34 -5.45 -1.11
C ASP A 22 5.12 -5.12 -0.25
N LEU A 23 4.59 -3.90 -0.37
CA LEU A 23 3.34 -3.48 0.25
C LEU A 23 2.15 -4.31 -0.28
N VAL A 24 2.05 -4.52 -1.59
CA VAL A 24 1.03 -5.39 -2.21
C VAL A 24 1.18 -6.84 -1.74
N LYS A 25 2.40 -7.39 -1.68
CA LYS A 25 2.65 -8.74 -1.16
C LYS A 25 2.19 -8.87 0.29
N LYS A 26 2.49 -7.88 1.14
CA LYS A 26 2.07 -7.84 2.55
C LYS A 26 0.55 -7.75 2.66
N ALA A 27 -0.11 -6.89 1.87
CA ALA A 27 -1.56 -6.76 1.84
C ALA A 27 -2.24 -8.09 1.48
N LYS A 28 -1.75 -8.77 0.44
CA LYS A 28 -2.23 -10.10 0.05
C LYS A 28 -2.05 -11.13 1.17
N LYS A 29 -0.88 -11.15 1.81
CA LYS A 29 -0.60 -12.04 2.96
C LYS A 29 -1.56 -11.78 4.13
N ASN A 30 -1.98 -10.54 4.32
CA ASN A 30 -2.89 -10.11 5.39
C ASN A 30 -4.38 -10.26 5.02
N GLY A 31 -4.72 -10.77 3.83
CA GLY A 31 -6.11 -10.98 3.41
C GLY A 31 -6.86 -9.69 3.02
N LEU A 32 -6.13 -8.62 2.70
CA LEU A 32 -6.74 -7.41 2.13
C LEU A 32 -7.09 -7.65 0.66
N PHE A 33 -8.30 -7.26 0.27
CA PHE A 33 -8.78 -7.31 -1.10
C PHE A 33 -8.19 -6.18 -1.96
N CYS A 34 -8.03 -4.99 -1.37
CA CYS A 34 -7.52 -3.81 -2.05
C CYS A 34 -6.71 -2.95 -1.09
N ILE A 35 -5.71 -2.24 -1.64
CA ILE A 35 -5.01 -1.16 -0.95
C ILE A 35 -4.88 0.08 -1.84
N ALA A 36 -4.69 1.26 -1.25
CA ALA A 36 -4.37 2.49 -1.98
C ALA A 36 -3.00 3.06 -1.55
N LYS A 37 -2.17 3.43 -2.53
CA LYS A 37 -0.91 4.17 -2.32
C LYS A 37 -1.23 5.65 -2.16
N THR A 38 -0.88 6.22 -1.01
CA THR A 38 -1.18 7.61 -0.62
C THR A 38 0.06 8.31 -0.09
N ASP A 39 1.15 8.26 -0.86
CA ASP A 39 2.40 8.93 -0.48
C ASP A 39 2.25 10.46 -0.39
N HIS A 40 3.06 11.07 0.48
CA HIS A 40 3.12 12.52 0.62
C HIS A 40 3.63 13.19 -0.66
N ASP A 41 2.80 14.04 -1.26
CA ASP A 41 3.10 14.88 -2.43
C ASP A 41 3.81 14.14 -3.59
N ASN A 42 3.63 12.82 -3.68
CA ASN A 42 4.36 11.97 -4.60
C ASN A 42 3.46 10.88 -5.21
N MET A 43 3.52 10.73 -6.53
CA MET A 43 2.80 9.69 -7.27
C MET A 43 3.75 8.66 -7.91
N ASP A 44 5.06 8.81 -7.73
CA ASP A 44 6.06 7.95 -8.35
C ASP A 44 6.03 6.52 -7.80
N LEU A 45 6.51 5.58 -8.60
CA LEU A 45 6.50 4.14 -8.31
C LEU A 45 7.77 3.64 -7.60
N MET A 46 8.79 4.49 -7.45
CA MET A 46 10.11 4.13 -6.94
C MET A 46 10.28 4.51 -5.47
#